data_AF-A0AAW0BAB9-F1
#
_entry.id   AF-A0AAW0BAB9-F1
#
_cell.length_a   1.000
_cell.length_b   1.000
_cell.length_c   1.000
_cell.angle_alpha   90.00
_cell.angle_beta   90.00
_cell.angle_gamma   90.00
#
_symmetry.space_group_name_H-M   'P 1'
#
loop_
_entity.id
_entity.type
_entity.pdbx_description
1 polymer ?
#
loop_
_entity_poly.entity_id
_entity_poly.type
_entity_poly.pdbx_seq_one_letter_code
_entity_poly.pdbx_strand_id
1 'polypeptide(L)'
;MLGDADASGGGRRAGTVRRCLVERYDFNPKTIITALTSDGLAAYLSVAPQPSDVVLQFGSLDVMMVPAQRYIPTPLYSLFPHPVHC
;
A
#
# COMPACT_ATOMS: atom_id res chain seq x y z
N MET A 1 12.33 -2.72 18.87
CA MET A 1 11.72 -1.40 18.54
C MET A 1 11.20 -1.49 17.11
N LEU A 2 9.99 -1.02 16.83
CA LEU A 2 9.57 -0.84 15.43
C LEU A 2 10.43 0.29 14.83
N GLY A 3 10.91 0.12 13.60
CA GLY A 3 11.66 1.16 12.89
C GLY A 3 10.80 2.35 12.48
N ASP A 4 11.41 3.35 11.83
CA ASP A 4 10.69 4.53 11.35
C ASP A 4 9.65 4.17 10.28
N ALA A 5 8.45 4.75 10.40
CA ALA A 5 7.39 4.58 9.42
C ALA A 5 7.59 5.53 8.24
N ASP A 6 7.41 5.00 7.03
CA ASP A 6 7.44 5.81 5.82
C ASP A 6 6.10 6.53 5.64
N ALA A 7 6.12 7.86 5.76
CA ALA A 7 4.95 8.72 5.60
C ALA A 7 4.71 9.16 4.15
N SER A 8 5.47 8.64 3.17
CA SER A 8 5.38 9.08 1.76
C SER A 8 4.36 8.31 0.91
N GLY A 9 3.51 7.49 1.52
CA GLY A 9 2.48 6.75 0.79
C GLY A 9 3.08 5.76 -0.19
N GLY A 10 3.96 4.87 0.28
CA GLY A 10 4.50 3.76 -0.51
C GLY A 10 5.54 4.14 -1.59
N GLY A 11 5.65 5.43 -1.94
CA GLY A 11 6.47 5.90 -3.06
C GLY A 11 7.97 5.99 -2.76
N ARG A 12 8.40 5.96 -1.49
CA ARG A 12 9.82 6.06 -1.16
C ARG A 12 10.56 4.77 -1.50
N ARG A 13 11.74 4.96 -2.10
CA ARG A 13 12.71 3.90 -2.33
C ARG A 13 13.23 3.37 -1.00
N ALA A 14 12.90 2.13 -0.67
CA ALA A 14 13.42 1.40 0.48
C ALA A 14 14.86 0.93 0.25
N GLY A 15 15.24 0.64 -1.01
CA GLY A 15 16.60 0.21 -1.33
C GLY A 15 16.75 -0.33 -2.75
N THR A 16 17.76 -1.18 -2.96
CA THR A 16 17.95 -1.97 -4.19
C THR A 16 17.92 -3.45 -3.91
N VAL A 17 17.61 -4.23 -4.94
CA VAL A 17 17.66 -5.69 -4.90
C VAL A 17 19.04 -6.17 -4.44
N ARG A 18 19.06 -7.20 -3.59
CA ARG A 18 20.30 -7.78 -3.06
C ARG A 18 21.09 -8.49 -4.16
N ARG A 19 22.42 -8.47 -4.04
CA ARG A 19 23.34 -9.15 -4.98
C ARG A 19 23.02 -10.63 -5.18
N CYS A 20 22.60 -11.34 -4.12
CA CYS A 20 22.22 -12.75 -4.24
C CYS A 20 21.03 -13.01 -5.18
N LEU A 21 20.10 -12.06 -5.30
CA LEU A 21 18.97 -12.16 -6.24
C LEU A 21 19.39 -11.78 -7.65
N VAL A 22 20.35 -10.86 -7.79
CA VAL A 22 21.00 -10.54 -9.08
C VAL A 22 21.73 -11.77 -9.61
N GLU A 23 22.61 -12.38 -8.82
CA GLU A 23 23.41 -13.53 -9.23
C GLU A 23 22.57 -14.79 -9.52
N ARG A 24 21.47 -14.99 -8.77
CA ARG A 24 20.63 -16.20 -8.89
C ARG A 24 19.55 -16.10 -9.97
N TYR A 25 19.02 -14.90 -10.21
CA TYR A 25 17.85 -14.69 -11.06
C TYR A 25 18.04 -13.61 -12.14
N ASP A 26 19.26 -13.10 -12.30
CA ASP A 26 19.64 -12.08 -13.30
C ASP A 26 18.82 -10.78 -13.21
N PHE A 27 18.41 -10.40 -11.99
CA PHE A 27 17.81 -9.07 -11.76
C PHE A 27 18.82 -7.96 -12.08
N ASN A 28 18.37 -6.86 -12.68
CA ASN A 28 19.22 -5.69 -12.85
C ASN A 28 19.70 -5.18 -11.47
N PRO A 29 21.00 -4.96 -11.23
CA PRO A 29 21.51 -4.51 -9.93
C PRO A 29 21.02 -3.11 -9.52
N LYS A 30 20.49 -2.33 -10.47
CA LYS A 30 19.85 -1.03 -10.22
C LYS A 30 18.36 -1.13 -9.88
N THR A 31 17.77 -2.34 -9.88
CA THR A 31 16.35 -2.56 -9.54
C THR A 31 16.09 -2.06 -8.13
N ILE A 32 15.13 -1.13 -8.02
CA ILE A 32 14.74 -0.54 -6.75
C ILE A 32 13.67 -1.39 -6.06
N ILE A 33 13.64 -1.30 -4.73
CA ILE A 33 12.56 -1.83 -3.90
C ILE A 33 11.83 -0.63 -3.30
N THR A 34 10.53 -0.56 -3.48
CA THR A 34 9.63 0.42 -2.85
C THR A 34 8.99 -0.16 -1.60
N ALA A 35 8.43 0.68 -0.74
CA ALA A 35 7.73 0.21 0.45
C ALA A 35 6.53 -0.67 0.08
N LEU A 36 6.30 -1.70 0.90
CA LEU A 36 5.15 -2.59 0.77
C LEU A 36 3.96 -2.01 1.54
N THR A 37 2.75 -2.41 1.13
CA THR A 37 1.49 -2.06 1.80
C THR A 37 0.71 -3.34 2.15
N SER A 38 -0.40 -3.22 2.87
CA SER A 38 -1.26 -4.36 3.16
C SER A 38 -1.88 -4.91 1.87
N ASP A 39 -2.18 -6.20 1.87
CA ASP A 39 -2.85 -6.89 0.77
C ASP A 39 -4.21 -6.26 0.40
N GLY A 40 -5.02 -5.88 1.40
CA GLY A 40 -6.29 -5.18 1.17
C GLY A 40 -6.11 -3.83 0.48
N LEU A 41 -5.11 -3.03 0.89
CA LEU A 41 -4.81 -1.76 0.23
C LEU A 41 -4.19 -1.96 -1.15
N ALA A 42 -3.37 -2.99 -1.35
CA ALA A 42 -2.84 -3.34 -2.66
C ALA A 42 -3.95 -3.76 -3.63
N ALA A 43 -4.93 -4.55 -3.16
CA ALA A 43 -6.12 -4.91 -3.94
C ALA A 43 -6.96 -3.68 -4.29
N TYR A 44 -7.19 -2.77 -3.34
CA TYR A 44 -7.85 -1.48 -3.59
C TYR A 44 -7.13 -0.66 -4.67
N LEU A 45 -5.80 -0.57 -4.62
CA LEU A 45 -5.01 0.17 -5.63
C LEU A 45 -5.01 -0.49 -7.01
N SER A 46 -5.21 -1.81 -7.09
CA SER A 46 -5.19 -2.55 -8.35
C SER A 46 -6.32 -2.15 -9.31
N VAL A 47 -7.43 -1.61 -8.77
CA VAL A 47 -8.58 -1.15 -9.56
C VAL A 47 -8.54 0.36 -9.84
N ALA A 48 -7.48 1.07 -9.43
CA ALA A 48 -7.26 2.50 -9.66
C ALA A 48 -8.51 3.40 -9.45
N PRO A 49 -9.15 3.33 -8.27
CA PRO A 49 -10.40 4.05 -8.01
C PRO A 49 -10.19 5.57 -7.96
N GLN A 50 -11.17 6.33 -8.44
CA GLN A 50 -11.19 7.79 -8.28
C GLN A 50 -11.62 8.15 -6.84
N PRO A 51 -11.36 9.40 -6.37
CA PRO A 51 -11.75 9.84 -5.03
C PRO A 51 -13.26 9.75 -4.71
N SER A 52 -14.11 9.67 -5.75
CA SER A 52 -15.56 9.49 -5.65
C SER A 52 -16.00 8.03 -5.57
N ASP A 53 -15.10 7.10 -5.87
CA ASP A 53 -15.46 5.71 -6.11
C ASP A 53 -15.48 4.92 -4.80
N VAL A 54 -16.33 3.90 -4.78
CA VAL A 54 -16.45 2.94 -3.70
C VAL A 54 -15.99 1.59 -4.22
N VAL A 55 -15.10 0.93 -3.48
CA VAL A 55 -14.68 -0.44 -3.80
C VAL A 55 -15.36 -1.40 -2.83
N LEU A 56 -16.14 -2.33 -3.37
CA LEU A 56 -16.76 -3.43 -2.62
C LEU A 56 -16.07 -4.74 -2.97
N GLN A 57 -15.54 -5.42 -1.97
CA GLN A 57 -14.94 -6.74 -2.10
C GLN A 57 -15.82 -7.76 -1.39
N PHE A 58 -16.34 -8.72 -2.14
CA PHE A 58 -17.18 -9.79 -1.62
C PHE A 58 -16.35 -11.04 -1.31
N GLY A 59 -16.59 -11.66 -0.16
CA GLY A 59 -15.86 -12.84 0.30
C GLY A 59 -16.56 -13.52 1.48
N SER A 60 -15.80 -14.19 2.35
CA SER A 60 -16.36 -14.71 3.61
C SER A 60 -16.83 -13.57 4.54
N LEU A 61 -16.21 -12.40 4.38
CA LEU A 61 -16.63 -11.13 4.94
C LEU A 61 -16.62 -10.11 3.81
N ASP A 62 -17.68 -9.34 3.70
CA ASP A 62 -17.77 -8.27 2.72
C ASP A 62 -17.06 -7.02 3.26
N VAL A 63 -16.20 -6.43 2.44
CA VAL A 63 -15.38 -5.27 2.80
C VAL A 63 -15.72 -4.11 1.87
N MET A 64 -16.00 -2.96 2.45
CA MET A 64 -16.18 -1.69 1.73
C MET A 64 -14.99 -0.78 2.00
N MET A 65 -14.36 -0.30 0.93
CA MET A 65 -13.24 0.64 0.99
C MET A 65 -13.60 1.93 0.26
N VAL A 66 -13.40 3.06 0.95
CA VAL A 66 -13.72 4.40 0.45
C VAL A 66 -12.65 5.42 0.85
N PRO A 67 -12.32 6.37 -0.03
CA PRO A 67 -11.50 7.52 0.33
C PRO A 67 -12.14 8.35 1.44
N ALA A 68 -11.40 8.60 2.53
CA ALA A 68 -11.82 9.51 3.59
C ALA A 68 -11.20 10.90 3.37
N GLN A 69 -12.03 11.94 3.30
CA GLN A 69 -11.54 13.33 3.17
C GLN A 69 -11.02 13.92 4.48
N ARG A 70 -11.47 13.36 5.62
CA ARG A 70 -11.13 13.84 6.96
C ARG A 70 -10.90 12.66 7.88
N TYR A 71 -9.90 12.81 8.76
CA TYR A 71 -9.63 11.83 9.80
C TYR A 71 -10.59 12.05 10.98
N ILE A 72 -11.57 11.16 11.13
CA ILE A 72 -12.52 11.15 12.24
C ILE A 72 -12.47 9.75 12.87
N PRO A 73 -11.75 9.55 13.98
CA PRO A 73 -11.62 8.22 14.56
C PRO A 73 -12.91 7.78 15.25
N THR A 74 -13.39 6.57 14.94
CA THR A 74 -14.56 5.94 15.58
C THR A 74 -14.34 4.43 15.67
N PRO A 75 -15.10 3.70 16.52
CA PRO A 75 -15.03 2.24 16.53
C PRO A 75 -15.78 1.57 15.36
N LEU A 76 -16.50 2.34 14.53
CA LEU A 76 -17.36 1.80 13.47
C LEU A 76 -16.60 1.50 12.17
N TYR A 77 -15.41 2.08 12.00
CA TYR A 77 -14.57 1.89 10.83
C TYR A 77 -13.10 2.13 11.17
N SER A 78 -12.21 1.60 10.34
CA SER A 78 -10.77 1.85 10.44
C SER A 78 -10.33 2.82 9.35
N LEU A 79 -9.49 3.80 9.72
CA LEU A 79 -8.88 4.75 8.81
C LEU A 79 -7.40 4.45 8.68
N PHE A 80 -6.92 4.45 7.44
CA PHE A 80 -5.51 4.27 7.11
C PHE A 80 -5.06 5.45 6.25
N PRO A 81 -3.80 5.91 6.36
CA PRO A 81 -3.23 6.86 5.42
C PRO A 81 -3.33 6.33 3.99
N HIS A 82 -3.67 7.19 3.04
CA HIS A 82 -3.84 6.74 1.66
C HIS A 82 -2.49 6.25 1.10
N PRO A 83 -2.42 5.02 0.54
CA PRO A 83 -1.15 4.34 0.26
C PRO A 83 -0.39 4.86 -0.96
N VAL A 84 -0.89 5.87 -1.67
CA VAL A 84 -0.22 6.51 -2.83
C VAL A 84 -0.16 8.04 -2.69
N HIS A 85 -1.04 8.64 -1.89
CA HIS A 85 -1.16 10.09 -1.77
C HIS A 85 -1.13 10.43 -0.27
N CYS A 86 -0.25 11.35 0.13
CA CYS A 86 -0.18 11.86 1.50
C CYS A 86 -0.45 13.35 1.52
#